data_AF-A0AAW2L5Z2-F1
#
_entry.id   AF-A0AAW2L5Z2-F1
#
_cell.length_a   1.000
_cell.length_b   1.000
_cell.length_c   1.000
_cell.angle_alpha   90.00
_cell.angle_beta   90.00
_cell.angle_gamma   90.00
#
_symmetry.space_group_name_H-M   'P 1'
#
loop_
_entity.id
_entity.type
_entity.pdbx_description
1 polymer ?
#
loop_
_entity_poly.entity_id
_entity_poly.type
_entity_poly.pdbx_seq_one_letter_code
_entity_poly.pdbx_strand_id
1 'polypeptide(L)'
;MSLWAEHWGKIDQRFKAPEGLDCVKYVNRVAADNWIRYIADNFTPLQGHILKYPLQVDANGKVKPLAGFETFPDVGGKVLGAPDALTT
;
A
#
# COMPACT_ATOMS: atom_id res chain seq x y z
N MET A 1 0.88 -10.12 17.21
CA MET A 1 -0.17 -10.58 16.25
C MET A 1 -1.43 -9.73 16.24
N SER A 2 -1.80 -9.00 17.31
CA SER A 2 -3.02 -8.18 17.33
C SER A 2 -3.11 -7.18 16.16
N LEU A 3 -2.05 -6.40 15.92
CA LEU A 3 -2.01 -5.42 14.83
C LEU A 3 -2.19 -6.04 13.44
N TRP A 4 -1.59 -7.20 13.22
CA TRP A 4 -1.71 -7.91 11.94
C TRP A 4 -3.14 -8.44 11.74
N ALA A 5 -3.79 -8.92 12.81
CA ALA A 5 -5.18 -9.36 12.74
C ALA A 5 -6.12 -8.23 12.35
N GLU A 6 -5.90 -7.03 12.88
CA GLU A 6 -6.65 -5.83 12.54
C GLU A 6 -6.41 -5.41 11.07
N HIS A 7 -5.15 -5.20 10.68
CA HIS A 7 -4.84 -4.67 9.35
C HIS A 7 -5.10 -5.65 8.20
N TRP A 8 -5.04 -6.96 8.42
CA TRP A 8 -5.36 -7.97 7.39
C TRP A 8 -6.76 -8.60 7.55
N GLY A 9 -7.49 -8.24 8.62
CA GLY A 9 -8.82 -8.77 8.92
C GLY A 9 -8.85 -10.25 9.30
N LYS A 10 -7.69 -10.88 9.56
CA LYS A 10 -7.58 -12.28 9.96
C LYS A 10 -6.20 -12.61 10.53
N ILE A 11 -6.12 -13.76 11.19
CA ILE A 11 -4.85 -14.36 11.61
C ILE A 11 -4.48 -15.43 10.59
N ASP A 12 -3.21 -15.43 10.17
CA ASP A 12 -2.65 -16.40 9.24
C ASP A 12 -1.34 -16.97 9.80
N GLN A 13 -1.04 -18.24 9.55
CA GLN A 13 0.19 -18.87 10.03
C GLN A 13 1.45 -18.22 9.44
N ARG A 14 1.38 -17.72 8.21
CA ARG A 14 2.51 -17.07 7.53
C ARG A 14 3.05 -15.88 8.33
N PHE A 15 2.18 -15.19 9.07
CA PHE A 15 2.56 -14.02 9.87
C PHE A 15 3.46 -14.34 11.06
N LYS A 16 3.61 -15.62 11.43
CA LYS A 16 4.56 -16.03 12.48
C LYS A 16 6.02 -15.97 12.03
N ALA A 17 6.26 -15.96 10.72
CA ALA A 17 7.59 -15.80 10.11
C ALA A 17 7.54 -14.62 9.11
N PRO A 18 7.44 -13.37 9.61
CA PRO A 18 7.22 -12.18 8.78
C PRO A 18 8.35 -11.91 7.77
N GLU A 19 9.57 -12.36 8.07
CA GLU A 19 10.74 -12.32 7.19
C GLU A 19 10.67 -13.33 6.03
N GLY A 20 9.79 -14.34 6.14
CA GLY A 20 9.61 -15.36 5.13
C GLY A 20 9.05 -14.80 3.83
N LEU A 21 9.63 -15.23 2.70
CA LEU A 21 9.22 -14.78 1.37
C LEU A 21 7.72 -15.00 1.11
N ASP A 22 7.17 -16.10 1.61
CA ASP A 22 5.74 -16.42 1.48
C ASP A 22 4.85 -15.45 2.25
N CYS A 23 5.29 -15.01 3.43
CA CYS A 23 4.59 -13.98 4.20
C CYS A 23 4.59 -12.65 3.45
N VAL A 24 5.77 -12.20 3.00
CA VAL A 24 5.93 -10.92 2.28
C VAL A 24 5.14 -10.92 0.97
N LYS A 25 5.20 -12.00 0.19
CA LYS A 25 4.39 -12.14 -1.05
C LYS A 25 2.90 -12.07 -0.77
N TYR A 26 2.44 -12.75 0.27
CA TYR A 26 1.03 -12.75 0.64
C TYR A 26 0.55 -11.37 1.11
N VAL A 27 1.34 -10.72 1.98
CA VAL A 27 1.10 -9.35 2.46
C VAL A 27 0.97 -8.39 1.27
N ASN A 28 1.94 -8.40 0.37
CA ASN A 28 1.98 -7.50 -0.79
C ASN A 28 0.80 -7.74 -1.74
N ARG A 29 0.38 -9.01 -1.92
CA ARG A 29 -0.80 -9.33 -2.72
C ARG A 29 -2.07 -8.73 -2.12
N VAL A 30 -2.33 -8.95 -0.82
CA VAL A 30 -3.52 -8.40 -0.16
C VAL A 30 -3.52 -6.87 -0.23
N ALA A 31 -2.38 -6.24 0.03
CA ALA A 31 -2.25 -4.78 -0.04
C ALA A 31 -2.53 -4.24 -1.45
N ALA A 32 -2.08 -4.93 -2.50
CA ALA A 32 -2.36 -4.57 -3.89
C ALA A 32 -3.82 -4.79 -4.28
N ASP A 33 -4.42 -5.92 -3.89
CA ASP A 33 -5.84 -6.22 -4.14
C ASP A 33 -6.75 -5.20 -3.44
N ASN A 34 -6.44 -4.84 -2.18
CA ASN A 34 -7.17 -3.80 -1.46
C ASN A 34 -6.97 -2.41 -2.09
N TRP A 35 -5.77 -2.08 -2.59
CA TRP A 35 -5.55 -0.82 -3.29
C TRP A 35 -6.48 -0.68 -4.49
N ILE A 36 -6.61 -1.71 -5.33
CA ILE A 36 -7.51 -1.71 -6.50
C ILE A 36 -8.97 -1.48 -6.08
N ARG A 37 -9.41 -2.08 -4.98
CA ARG A 37 -10.76 -1.90 -4.45
C ARG A 37 -10.98 -0.51 -3.82
N TYR A 38 -9.95 0.04 -3.18
CA TYR A 38 -10.00 1.35 -2.54
C TYR A 38 -10.20 2.48 -3.55
N ILE A 39 -9.58 2.37 -4.73
CA ILE A 39 -9.67 3.35 -5.82
C ILE A 39 -10.83 3.11 -6.79
N ALA A 40 -11.60 2.03 -6.61
CA ALA A 40 -12.66 1.69 -7.54
C ALA A 40 -13.85 2.65 -7.40
N ASP A 41 -14.46 3.03 -8.52
CA ASP A 41 -15.64 3.92 -8.53
C ASP A 41 -16.79 3.39 -7.68
N ASN A 42 -16.93 2.06 -7.63
CA ASN A 42 -17.94 1.38 -6.84
C ASN A 42 -17.33 0.79 -5.57
N PHE A 43 -17.95 1.08 -4.44
CA PHE A 43 -17.54 0.54 -3.15
C PHE A 43 -17.57 -1.00 -3.15
N THR A 44 -16.47 -1.59 -2.71
CA THR A 44 -16.39 -3.01 -2.37
C THR A 44 -15.66 -3.20 -1.05
N PRO A 45 -16.08 -4.16 -0.20
CA PRO A 45 -15.36 -4.42 1.05
C PRO A 45 -13.89 -4.80 0.84
N LEU A 46 -13.02 -4.17 1.63
CA LEU A 46 -11.60 -4.50 1.70
C LEU A 46 -11.37 -5.72 2.62
N GLN A 47 -10.25 -6.42 2.43
CA GLN A 47 -9.79 -7.41 3.40
C GLN A 47 -8.92 -6.72 4.45
N GLY A 48 -9.51 -6.33 5.59
CA GLY A 48 -8.81 -5.49 6.57
C GLY A 48 -8.56 -4.08 6.02
N HIS A 49 -7.50 -3.42 6.50
CA HIS A 49 -7.21 -2.01 6.23
C HIS A 49 -5.86 -1.78 5.54
N ILE A 50 -5.07 -2.84 5.29
CA ILE A 50 -3.78 -2.71 4.63
C ILE A 50 -3.96 -2.32 3.15
N LEU A 51 -3.23 -1.28 2.73
CA LEU A 51 -3.19 -0.81 1.34
C LEU A 51 -1.75 -0.75 0.87
N LYS A 52 -1.52 -1.05 -0.42
CA LYS A 52 -0.24 -0.78 -1.04
C LYS A 52 -0.10 0.73 -1.20
N TYR A 53 0.99 1.28 -0.68
CA TYR A 53 1.28 2.69 -0.88
C TYR A 53 1.50 2.98 -2.39
N PRO A 54 0.92 4.05 -2.97
CA PRO A 54 0.84 4.27 -4.42
C PRO A 54 2.15 4.75 -5.06
N LEU A 55 3.22 3.99 -4.82
CA LEU A 55 4.54 4.18 -5.41
C LEU A 55 4.97 2.95 -6.20
N GLN A 56 5.88 3.19 -7.13
CA GLN A 56 6.67 2.15 -7.78
C GLN A 56 8.15 2.43 -7.57
N VAL A 57 8.91 1.35 -7.42
CA VAL A 57 10.37 1.39 -7.35
C VAL A 57 10.87 0.66 -8.59
N ASP A 58 11.65 1.33 -9.42
CA ASP A 58 12.23 0.69 -10.61
C ASP A 58 13.48 -0.14 -10.25
N ALA A 59 14.03 -0.85 -11.25
CA ALA A 59 15.20 -1.71 -11.07
C ALA A 59 16.44 -0.97 -10.55
N ASN A 60 16.49 0.36 -10.70
CA ASN A 60 17.59 1.20 -10.22
C ASN A 60 17.30 1.78 -8.82
N GLY A 61 16.20 1.39 -8.19
CA GLY A 61 15.78 1.91 -6.88
C GLY A 61 15.15 3.30 -6.94
N LYS A 62 14.89 3.86 -8.13
CA LYS A 62 14.25 5.17 -8.25
C LYS A 62 12.77 5.06 -7.93
N VAL A 63 12.33 5.87 -6.98
CA VAL A 63 10.93 5.97 -6.56
C VAL A 63 10.16 6.89 -7.52
N LYS A 64 9.00 6.42 -7.98
CA LYS A 64 8.07 7.16 -8.84
C LYS A 64 6.65 6.95 -8.32
N PRO A 65 5.70 7.84 -8.61
CA PRO A 65 4.29 7.53 -8.36
C PRO A 65 3.88 6.30 -9.16
N LEU A 66 2.90 5.56 -8.65
CA LEU A 66 2.19 4.56 -9.43
C LEU A 66 1.48 5.26 -10.60
N ALA A 67 1.55 4.68 -11.80
CA ALA A 67 0.98 5.30 -12.99
C ALA A 67 -0.52 5.57 -12.82
N GLY A 68 -0.95 6.82 -13.08
CA GLY A 68 -2.34 7.27 -12.87
C GLY A 68 -2.67 7.68 -11.43
N PHE A 69 -1.69 7.62 -10.52
CA PHE A 69 -1.83 7.99 -9.10
C PHE A 69 -0.69 8.92 -8.67
N GLU A 70 -0.46 9.98 -9.45
CA GLU A 70 0.48 11.05 -9.12
C GLU A 70 0.03 11.83 -7.87
N THR A 71 -1.28 11.85 -7.61
CA THR A 71 -1.91 12.45 -6.43
C THR A 71 -2.73 11.43 -5.66
N PHE A 72 -2.93 11.66 -4.36
CA PHE A 72 -3.87 10.87 -3.57
C PHE A 72 -5.28 10.97 -4.14
N PRO A 73 -6.04 9.85 -4.16
CA PRO A 73 -7.46 9.86 -4.52
C PRO A 73 -8.21 10.92 -3.71
N ASP A 74 -9.19 11.56 -4.35
CA ASP A 74 -10.13 12.55 -3.79
C ASP A 74 -9.54 13.90 -3.32
N VAL A 75 -8.27 13.95 -2.93
CA VAL A 75 -7.67 15.13 -2.25
C VAL A 75 -6.70 15.91 -3.15
N GLY A 76 -6.08 15.26 -4.14
CA GLY A 76 -5.18 15.94 -5.09
C GLY A 76 -3.78 16.28 -4.56
N GLY A 77 -3.43 15.87 -3.33
CA GLY A 77 -2.07 16.01 -2.79
C GLY A 77 -1.07 15.09 -3.50
N LYS A 78 0.11 15.59 -3.88
CA LYS A 78 1.14 14.79 -4.57
C LYS A 78 1.63 13.64 -3.69
N VAL A 79 1.62 12.42 -4.23
CA VAL A 79 2.05 11.21 -3.49
C VAL A 79 3.53 11.28 -3.10
N LEU A 80 4.38 11.85 -3.97
CA LEU A 80 5.80 12.06 -3.68
C LEU A 80 6.08 13.27 -2.78
N GLY A 81 5.05 14.02 -2.38
CA GLY A 81 5.20 15.33 -1.77
C GLY A 81 5.78 16.37 -2.73
N ALA A 82 6.14 17.51 -2.17
CA ALA A 82 6.88 18.56 -2.84
C ALA A 82 7.93 19.11 -1.88
N PRO A 83 9.16 19.40 -2.34
CA PRO A 83 10.11 20.12 -1.51
C PRO A 83 9.54 21.51 -1.19
N ASP A 84 9.56 21.87 0.09
CA ASP A 84 9.26 23.23 0.54
C ASP A 84 10.57 24.01 0.61
N ALA A 85 10.57 25.24 0.09
CA ALA A 85 11.77 26.09 0.01
C ALA A 85 12.15 26.75 1.35
N LEU A 86 11.43 26.45 2.44
CA LEU A 86 11.60 27.09 3.74
C LEU A 86 12.70 26.48 4.63
N THR A 87 13.45 25.49 4.14
CA THR A 87 14.68 25.02 4.79
C THR A 87 15.85 25.13 3.83
N THR A 88 16.33 26.34 3.59
CA THR A 88 17.71 26.60 3.12
C THR A 88 18.30 27.77 3.90
#